data_AF-A0A349QNX2-F1
#
_entry.id   AF-A0A349QNX2-F1
#
_cell.length_a   1.000
_cell.length_b   1.000
_cell.length_c   1.000
_cell.angle_alpha   90.00
_cell.angle_beta   90.00
_cell.angle_gamma   90.00
#
_symmetry.space_group_name_H-M   'P 1'
#
loop_
_entity.id
_entity.type
_entity.pdbx_description
1 polymer ?
#
loop_
_entity_poly.entity_id
_entity_poly.type
_entity_poly.pdbx_seq_one_letter_code
_entity_poly.pdbx_strand_id
1 'polypeptide(L)'
;MNFDFMMECEIKDSKIKTAYDEIYKELVEAEAHYWRKPQQCGILFRKTAEQICRFYNDYYEIGFPEGTLLEEFLCYTDKEEHNVLVSRFFSTVKDQRDRLNKIRILGDDCIWGEDGPDRGMEFCDRMAQNAEKMADTMMEVIKEMCRHFNGRTDVNDKVFYIDWVPDYSEEERFPKKAEEKKQRSSIFSRFFGGKSST
;
A
#
# COMPACT_ATOMS: atom_id res chain seq x y z
N MET A 1 -2.67 -13.44 3.73
CA MET A 1 -1.30 -12.87 3.62
C MET A 1 -0.49 -13.33 4.80
N ASN A 2 0.35 -14.34 4.66
CA ASN A 2 1.07 -14.86 5.82
C ASN A 2 2.43 -14.16 6.00
N PHE A 3 2.51 -13.23 6.95
CA PHE A 3 3.76 -12.56 7.37
C PHE A 3 4.35 -13.16 8.66
N ASP A 4 3.76 -14.24 9.21
CA ASP A 4 4.15 -14.85 10.49
C ASP A 4 5.61 -15.32 10.48
N PHE A 5 6.14 -15.65 9.29
CA PHE A 5 7.54 -16.06 9.10
C PHE A 5 8.54 -15.05 9.66
N MET A 6 8.18 -13.77 9.68
CA MET A 6 8.98 -12.69 10.24
C MET A 6 9.21 -12.86 11.76
N MET A 7 8.26 -13.51 12.45
CA MET A 7 8.26 -13.75 13.89
C MET A 7 8.78 -15.14 14.29
N GLU A 8 9.04 -16.03 13.32
CA GLU A 8 9.54 -17.39 13.57
C GLU A 8 11.03 -17.41 14.01
N CYS A 9 11.75 -16.30 13.90
CA CYS A 9 13.15 -16.17 14.27
C CYS A 9 13.31 -15.68 15.71
N GLU A 10 14.27 -16.23 16.47
CA GLU A 10 14.75 -15.59 17.69
C GLU A 10 15.59 -14.34 17.33
N ILE A 11 15.04 -13.16 17.58
CA ILE A 11 15.73 -11.88 17.35
C ILE A 11 16.41 -11.44 18.65
N LYS A 12 17.75 -11.48 18.68
CA LYS A 12 18.55 -11.12 19.86
C LYS A 12 18.72 -9.61 20.06
N ASP A 13 18.75 -8.86 18.96
CA ASP A 13 18.86 -7.40 19.00
C ASP A 13 17.50 -6.80 19.36
N SER A 14 17.44 -6.07 20.47
CA SER A 14 16.20 -5.47 20.97
C SER A 14 15.65 -4.39 20.05
N LYS A 15 16.49 -3.63 19.33
CA LYS A 15 16.05 -2.63 18.37
C LYS A 15 15.37 -3.29 17.17
N ILE A 16 16.01 -4.33 16.63
CA ILE A 16 15.45 -5.11 15.52
C ILE A 16 14.13 -5.76 15.97
N LYS A 17 14.10 -6.35 17.17
CA LYS A 17 12.88 -6.98 17.70
C LYS A 17 11.72 -6.00 17.80
N THR A 18 11.93 -4.82 18.39
CA THR A 18 10.89 -3.78 18.50
C THR A 18 10.38 -3.37 17.12
N ALA A 19 11.28 -3.14 16.16
CA ALA A 19 10.88 -2.78 14.80
C ALA A 19 10.04 -3.89 14.14
N TYR A 20 10.44 -5.15 14.30
CA TYR A 20 9.69 -6.31 13.79
C TYR A 20 8.30 -6.42 14.42
N ASP A 21 8.19 -6.24 15.74
CA ASP A 21 6.89 -6.27 16.45
C ASP A 21 5.95 -5.17 15.93
N GLU A 22 6.46 -3.96 15.71
CA GLU A 22 5.69 -2.83 15.17
C GLU A 22 5.26 -3.07 13.72
N ILE A 23 6.19 -3.48 12.86
CA ILE A 23 5.93 -3.77 11.44
C ILE A 23 4.92 -4.92 11.33
N TYR A 24 5.08 -5.99 12.11
CA TYR A 24 4.16 -7.13 12.11
C TYR A 24 2.74 -6.70 12.48
N LYS A 25 2.59 -5.88 13.52
CA LYS A 25 1.28 -5.37 13.94
C LYS A 25 0.58 -4.61 12.80
N GLU A 26 1.30 -3.77 12.07
CA GLU A 26 0.73 -3.04 10.94
C GLU A 26 0.37 -3.95 9.76
N LEU A 27 1.17 -4.98 9.50
CA LEU A 27 0.89 -5.96 8.44
C LEU A 27 -0.36 -6.79 8.74
N VAL A 28 -0.55 -7.19 10.00
CA VAL A 28 -1.79 -7.87 10.45
C VAL A 28 -3.00 -6.94 10.29
N GLU A 29 -2.86 -5.65 10.60
CA GLU A 29 -3.93 -4.67 10.38
C GLU A 29 -4.24 -4.49 8.89
N ALA A 30 -3.21 -4.41 8.04
CA ALA A 30 -3.36 -4.33 6.59
C ALA A 30 -4.10 -5.57 6.03
N GLU A 31 -3.76 -6.76 6.53
CA GLU A 31 -4.42 -8.01 6.15
C GLU A 31 -5.91 -8.02 6.48
N ALA A 32 -6.29 -7.56 7.66
CA ALA A 32 -7.69 -7.47 8.07
C ALA A 32 -8.54 -6.60 7.11
N HIS A 33 -7.91 -5.67 6.39
CA HIS A 33 -8.57 -4.81 5.41
C HIS A 33 -8.52 -5.33 3.97
N TYR A 34 -7.64 -6.28 3.64
CA TYR A 34 -7.34 -6.68 2.26
C TYR A 34 -8.59 -6.96 1.42
N TRP A 35 -9.52 -7.75 1.96
CA TRP A 35 -10.73 -8.17 1.26
C TRP A 35 -11.85 -7.12 1.25
N ARG A 36 -12.04 -6.39 2.36
CA ARG A 36 -13.19 -5.49 2.58
C ARG A 36 -12.94 -4.06 2.15
N LYS A 37 -11.70 -3.60 2.33
CA LYS A 37 -11.29 -2.21 2.16
C LYS A 37 -9.89 -2.20 1.55
N PRO A 38 -9.72 -2.63 0.29
CA PRO A 38 -8.41 -2.71 -0.35
C PRO A 38 -7.68 -1.36 -0.37
N GLN A 39 -8.42 -0.25 -0.50
CA GLN A 39 -7.85 1.09 -0.34
C GLN A 39 -7.17 1.27 1.04
N GLN A 40 -7.86 0.92 2.12
CA GLN A 40 -7.31 0.99 3.49
C GLN A 40 -6.11 0.05 3.66
N CYS A 41 -6.16 -1.14 3.07
CA CYS A 41 -5.03 -2.07 3.04
C CYS A 41 -3.80 -1.42 2.37
N GLY A 42 -3.98 -0.78 1.21
CA GLY A 42 -2.92 -0.04 0.53
C GLY A 42 -2.35 1.12 1.36
N ILE A 43 -3.22 1.90 2.04
CA ILE A 43 -2.78 2.98 2.93
C ILE A 43 -1.90 2.44 4.06
N LEU A 44 -2.28 1.31 4.66
CA LEU A 44 -1.49 0.67 5.72
C LEU A 44 -0.16 0.15 5.20
N PHE A 45 -0.12 -0.48 4.01
CA PHE A 45 1.16 -0.89 3.41
C PHE A 45 2.10 0.29 3.14
N ARG A 46 1.57 1.45 2.72
CA ARG A 46 2.37 2.66 2.57
C ARG A 46 2.94 3.12 3.91
N LYS A 47 2.12 3.11 4.96
CA LYS A 47 2.55 3.44 6.33
C LYS A 47 3.65 2.50 6.81
N THR A 48 3.50 1.20 6.58
CA THR A 48 4.51 0.20 6.94
C THR A 48 5.81 0.37 6.16
N ALA A 49 5.75 0.74 4.88
CA ALA A 49 6.96 1.10 4.13
C ALA A 49 7.67 2.33 4.73
N GLU A 50 6.94 3.32 5.24
CA GLU A 50 7.52 4.44 5.98
C GLU A 50 8.21 3.97 7.27
N GLN A 51 7.57 3.09 8.04
CA GLN A 51 8.14 2.53 9.26
C GLN A 51 9.43 1.74 8.97
N ILE A 52 9.45 0.98 7.87
CA ILE A 52 10.65 0.27 7.41
C ILE A 52 11.77 1.26 7.04
N CYS A 53 11.45 2.36 6.34
CA CYS A 53 12.43 3.41 6.05
C CYS A 53 12.98 4.07 7.32
N ARG A 54 12.12 4.36 8.30
CA ARG A 54 12.54 4.90 9.62
C ARG A 54 13.45 3.93 10.35
N PHE A 55 13.10 2.65 10.39
CA PHE A 55 13.96 1.62 10.95
C PHE A 55 15.34 1.56 10.27
N TYR A 56 15.39 1.59 8.93
CA TYR A 56 16.66 1.64 8.21
C TYR A 56 17.47 2.91 8.49
N ASN A 57 16.81 4.05 8.58
CA ASN A 57 17.44 5.32 8.95
C ASN A 57 18.12 5.24 10.30
N ASP A 58 17.42 4.70 11.30
CA ASP A 58 17.89 4.64 12.68
C ASP A 58 18.94 3.55 12.86
N TYR A 59 18.74 2.38 12.23
CA TYR A 59 19.67 1.25 12.35
C TYR A 59 21.03 1.55 11.74
N TYR A 60 21.06 2.21 10.59
CA TYR A 60 22.31 2.57 9.89
C TYR A 60 22.79 4.00 10.17
N GLU A 61 22.13 4.71 11.09
CA GLU A 61 22.49 6.07 11.49
C GLU A 61 22.63 7.02 10.28
N ILE A 62 21.69 6.94 9.34
CA ILE A 62 21.76 7.65 8.05
C ILE A 62 21.68 9.16 8.26
N GLY A 63 20.79 9.60 9.16
CA GLY A 63 20.73 10.98 9.66
C GLY A 63 19.53 11.78 9.18
N PHE A 64 18.49 11.16 8.61
CA PHE A 64 17.21 11.85 8.43
C PHE A 64 16.60 12.20 9.79
N PRO A 65 15.93 13.37 9.91
CA PRO A 65 15.32 13.80 11.16
C PRO A 65 14.16 12.89 11.58
N GLU A 66 13.85 12.91 12.88
CA GLU A 66 12.63 12.28 13.37
C GLU A 66 11.40 12.92 12.70
N GLY A 67 10.47 12.09 12.25
CA GLY A 67 9.26 12.57 11.55
C GLY A 67 9.33 12.50 10.03
N THR A 68 10.51 12.24 9.42
CA THR A 68 10.67 12.14 7.96
C THR A 68 9.64 11.20 7.32
N LEU A 69 8.98 11.71 6.28
CA LEU A 69 7.93 11.01 5.53
C LEU A 69 8.52 10.06 4.47
N LEU A 70 7.72 9.10 4.02
CA LEU A 70 8.14 8.10 3.04
C LEU A 70 8.73 8.71 1.75
N GLU A 71 8.12 9.77 1.23
CA GLU A 71 8.60 10.48 0.04
C GLU A 71 9.94 11.17 0.26
N GLU A 72 10.24 11.65 1.47
CA GLU A 72 11.49 12.32 1.79
C GLU A 72 12.66 11.33 1.78
N PHE A 73 12.44 10.08 2.23
CA PHE A 73 13.44 9.01 2.10
C PHE A 73 13.70 8.59 0.65
N LEU A 74 12.69 8.73 -0.23
CA LEU A 74 12.65 8.07 -1.53
C LEU A 74 12.74 9.03 -2.73
N CYS A 75 12.75 10.34 -2.50
CA CYS A 75 12.78 11.34 -3.57
C CYS A 75 13.91 12.36 -3.35
N TYR A 76 14.62 12.65 -4.43
CA TYR A 76 15.49 13.82 -4.50
C TYR A 76 14.66 15.10 -4.54
N THR A 77 15.22 16.18 -3.98
CA THR A 77 14.63 17.52 -3.96
C THR A 77 15.60 18.54 -4.55
N ASP A 78 15.27 19.83 -4.47
CA ASP A 78 16.17 20.94 -4.82
C ASP A 78 17.21 21.26 -3.72
N LYS A 79 17.15 20.57 -2.57
CA LYS A 79 18.06 20.78 -1.44
C LYS A 79 19.21 19.78 -1.46
N GLU A 80 20.43 20.28 -1.66
CA GLU A 80 21.65 19.44 -1.73
C GLU A 80 21.86 18.59 -0.46
N GLU A 81 21.69 19.19 0.72
CA GLU A 81 21.86 18.49 2.01
C GLU A 81 20.91 17.28 2.14
N HIS A 82 19.67 17.43 1.67
CA HIS A 82 18.70 16.33 1.60
C HIS A 82 19.14 15.25 0.62
N ASN A 83 19.60 15.66 -0.56
CA ASN A 83 20.02 14.73 -1.62
C ASN A 83 21.24 13.88 -1.22
N VAL A 84 22.12 14.42 -0.36
CA VAL A 84 23.21 13.65 0.26
C VAL A 84 22.65 12.52 1.13
N LEU A 85 21.63 12.79 1.96
CA LEU A 85 20.99 11.78 2.80
C LEU A 85 20.25 10.73 1.96
N VAL A 86 19.51 11.13 0.92
CA VAL A 86 18.84 10.21 -0.01
C VAL A 86 19.86 9.29 -0.69
N SER A 87 20.98 9.84 -1.15
CA SER A 87 22.04 9.05 -1.80
C SER A 87 22.69 8.05 -0.83
N ARG A 88 22.91 8.46 0.42
CA ARG A 88 23.38 7.56 1.49
C ARG A 88 22.35 6.45 1.73
N PHE A 89 21.08 6.80 1.86
CA PHE A 89 19.99 5.85 2.08
C PHE A 89 19.89 4.83 0.96
N PHE A 90 19.88 5.26 -0.30
CA PHE A 90 19.83 4.36 -1.46
C PHE A 90 21.03 3.43 -1.56
N SER A 91 22.20 3.86 -1.09
CA SER A 91 23.39 3.02 -1.04
C SER A 91 23.24 1.91 0.01
N THR A 92 22.57 2.21 1.12
CA THR A 92 22.29 1.26 2.20
C THR A 92 21.16 0.28 1.85
N VAL A 93 20.07 0.75 1.26
CA VAL A 93 18.89 -0.07 0.93
C VAL A 93 18.83 -0.47 -0.54
N LYS A 94 19.99 -0.74 -1.16
CA LYS A 94 20.13 -0.92 -2.62
C LYS A 94 19.14 -1.93 -3.21
N ASP A 95 18.94 -3.06 -2.55
CA ASP A 95 18.05 -4.12 -3.00
C ASP A 95 16.58 -3.86 -2.65
N GLN A 96 16.30 -2.86 -1.81
CA GLN A 96 14.96 -2.51 -1.34
C GLN A 96 14.39 -1.24 -1.94
N ARG A 97 15.24 -0.30 -2.40
CA ARG A 97 14.85 1.02 -2.90
C ARG A 97 13.69 0.95 -3.89
N ASP A 98 13.81 0.14 -4.93
CA ASP A 98 12.82 0.10 -6.01
C ASP A 98 11.50 -0.52 -5.53
N ARG A 99 11.56 -1.47 -4.59
CA ARG A 99 10.37 -2.08 -3.96
C ARG A 99 9.65 -1.09 -3.05
N LEU A 100 10.39 -0.40 -2.20
CA LEU A 100 9.85 0.65 -1.32
C LEU A 100 9.23 1.80 -2.13
N ASN A 101 9.88 2.24 -3.21
CA ASN A 101 9.33 3.26 -4.09
C ASN A 101 8.10 2.78 -4.87
N LYS A 102 8.04 1.51 -5.26
CA LYS A 102 6.83 0.92 -5.85
C LYS A 102 5.66 0.93 -4.86
N ILE A 103 5.90 0.56 -3.59
CA ILE A 103 4.89 0.65 -2.53
C ILE A 103 4.46 2.11 -2.33
N ARG A 104 5.39 3.06 -2.28
CA ARG A 104 5.06 4.49 -2.19
C ARG A 104 4.12 4.92 -3.31
N ILE A 105 4.46 4.66 -4.58
CA ILE A 105 3.67 5.09 -5.74
C ILE A 105 2.25 4.51 -5.71
N LEU A 106 2.12 3.21 -5.42
CA LEU A 106 0.81 2.55 -5.34
C LEU A 106 0.02 3.05 -4.13
N GLY A 107 0.69 3.27 -3.01
CA GLY A 107 0.10 3.79 -1.78
C GLY A 107 -0.37 5.24 -1.91
N ASP A 108 0.38 6.07 -2.63
CA ASP A 108 -0.01 7.44 -2.94
C ASP A 108 -1.31 7.47 -3.77
N ASP A 109 -1.48 6.55 -4.74
CA ASP A 109 -2.75 6.37 -5.47
C ASP A 109 -3.87 5.84 -4.54
N CYS A 110 -3.56 5.05 -3.51
CA CYS A 110 -4.55 4.64 -2.51
C CYS A 110 -5.00 5.80 -1.59
N ILE A 111 -4.14 6.78 -1.30
CA ILE A 111 -4.48 7.94 -0.46
C ILE A 111 -5.16 9.03 -1.28
N TRP A 112 -4.55 9.40 -2.41
CA TRP A 112 -4.89 10.60 -3.17
C TRP A 112 -5.47 10.30 -4.56
N GLY A 113 -5.57 9.03 -4.94
CA GLY A 113 -6.14 8.65 -6.22
C GLY A 113 -7.60 9.05 -6.32
N GLU A 114 -7.98 9.60 -7.47
CA GLU A 114 -9.35 10.00 -7.78
C GLU A 114 -9.98 9.05 -8.79
N ASP A 115 -11.31 9.00 -8.81
CA ASP A 115 -12.07 8.31 -9.86
C ASP A 115 -11.99 9.13 -11.16
N GLY A 116 -11.74 8.47 -12.30
CA GLY A 116 -11.42 9.15 -13.56
C GLY A 116 -11.78 8.30 -14.78
N PRO A 117 -12.55 8.83 -15.75
CA PRO A 117 -13.02 8.07 -16.91
C PRO A 117 -11.88 7.66 -17.87
N ASP A 118 -10.73 8.32 -17.79
CA ASP A 118 -9.53 8.08 -18.59
C ASP A 118 -8.61 6.98 -18.03
N ARG A 119 -8.88 6.47 -16.82
CA ARG A 119 -8.03 5.46 -16.15
C ARG A 119 -8.26 4.03 -16.64
N GLY A 120 -9.28 3.79 -17.47
CA GLY A 120 -9.55 2.49 -18.09
C GLY A 120 -9.95 1.36 -17.13
N MET A 121 -10.26 1.68 -15.88
CA MET A 121 -10.60 0.75 -14.81
C MET A 121 -11.40 1.47 -13.71
N GLU A 122 -12.40 0.81 -13.14
CA GLU A 122 -13.15 1.37 -11.99
C GLU A 122 -12.22 1.61 -10.80
N PHE A 123 -12.54 2.64 -10.00
CA PHE A 123 -11.71 3.03 -8.86
C PHE A 123 -11.49 1.88 -7.86
N CYS A 124 -12.55 1.14 -7.51
CA CYS A 124 -12.45 0.01 -6.58
C CYS A 124 -11.55 -1.12 -7.11
N ASP A 125 -11.67 -1.44 -8.41
CA ASP A 125 -10.84 -2.45 -9.07
C ASP A 125 -9.36 -2.03 -9.05
N ARG A 126 -9.09 -0.74 -9.28
CA ARG A 126 -7.74 -0.18 -9.21
C ARG A 126 -7.16 -0.27 -7.81
N MET A 127 -7.93 0.09 -6.77
CA MET A 127 -7.49 -0.02 -5.37
C MET A 127 -7.19 -1.48 -4.99
N ALA A 128 -8.02 -2.42 -5.42
CA ALA A 128 -7.78 -3.85 -5.20
C ALA A 128 -6.49 -4.33 -5.88
N GLN A 129 -6.26 -3.94 -7.14
CA GLN A 129 -5.02 -4.27 -7.84
C GLN A 129 -3.79 -3.61 -7.22
N ASN A 130 -3.91 -2.38 -6.74
CA ASN A 130 -2.83 -1.70 -6.02
C ASN A 130 -2.51 -2.47 -4.73
N ALA A 131 -3.51 -2.79 -3.92
CA ALA A 131 -3.33 -3.54 -2.68
C ALA A 131 -2.69 -4.91 -2.92
N GLU A 132 -3.08 -5.63 -3.98
CA GLU A 132 -2.48 -6.91 -4.37
C GLU A 132 -1.00 -6.76 -4.76
N LYS A 133 -0.68 -5.79 -5.62
CA LYS A 133 0.71 -5.51 -6.02
C LYS A 133 1.55 -5.04 -4.83
N MET A 134 0.96 -4.28 -3.91
CA MET A 134 1.63 -3.83 -2.69
C MET A 134 1.88 -4.99 -1.74
N ALA A 135 0.93 -5.92 -1.57
CA ALA A 135 1.10 -7.11 -0.74
C ALA A 135 2.25 -8.00 -1.23
N ASP A 136 2.29 -8.29 -2.54
CA ASP A 136 3.36 -9.04 -3.17
C ASP A 136 4.72 -8.33 -3.02
N THR A 137 4.75 -7.01 -3.25
CA THR A 137 5.98 -6.23 -3.09
C THR A 137 6.43 -6.17 -1.63
N MET A 138 5.51 -6.04 -0.68
CA MET A 138 5.79 -6.00 0.75
C MET A 138 6.33 -7.35 1.25
N MET A 139 5.81 -8.47 0.74
CA MET A 139 6.37 -9.80 1.00
C MET A 139 7.87 -9.84 0.66
N GLU A 140 8.27 -9.34 -0.50
CA GLU A 140 9.67 -9.26 -0.90
C GLU A 140 10.50 -8.29 -0.06
N VAL A 141 9.91 -7.21 0.44
CA VAL A 141 10.55 -6.28 1.39
C VAL A 141 10.87 -7.01 2.69
N ILE A 142 9.88 -7.66 3.30
CA ILE A 142 10.03 -8.36 4.58
C ILE A 142 11.01 -9.53 4.47
N LYS A 143 10.95 -10.32 3.38
CA LYS A 143 11.94 -11.39 3.15
C LYS A 143 13.37 -10.88 3.13
N GLU A 144 13.62 -9.74 2.50
CA GLU A 144 14.96 -9.16 2.47
C GLU A 144 15.38 -8.67 3.85
N MET A 145 14.47 -8.08 4.62
CA MET A 145 14.76 -7.73 6.01
C MET A 145 15.17 -8.98 6.79
N CYS A 146 14.42 -10.08 6.69
CA CYS A 146 14.76 -11.33 7.36
C CYS A 146 16.11 -11.92 6.88
N ARG A 147 16.42 -11.84 5.58
CA ARG A 147 17.73 -12.23 5.05
C ARG A 147 18.84 -11.37 5.64
N HIS A 148 18.67 -10.06 5.59
CA HIS A 148 19.71 -9.10 5.96
C HIS A 148 20.01 -9.10 7.46
N PHE A 149 18.97 -9.09 8.30
CA PHE A 149 19.10 -8.93 9.74
C PHE A 149 19.17 -10.24 10.50
N ASN A 150 18.61 -11.33 9.95
CA ASN A 150 18.51 -12.61 10.63
C ASN A 150 19.25 -13.74 9.90
N GLY A 151 19.80 -13.49 8.72
CA GLY A 151 20.45 -14.52 7.90
C GLY A 151 19.51 -15.62 7.42
N ARG A 152 18.18 -15.38 7.45
CA ARG A 152 17.16 -16.38 7.10
C ARG A 152 17.13 -16.58 5.58
N THR A 153 17.53 -17.75 5.11
CA THR A 153 17.50 -18.11 3.67
C THR A 153 16.28 -18.96 3.28
N ASP A 154 15.60 -19.53 4.27
CA ASP A 154 14.39 -20.36 4.16
C ASP A 154 13.13 -19.54 3.85
N VAL A 155 13.21 -18.20 3.90
CA VAL A 155 12.08 -17.31 3.57
C VAL A 155 11.81 -17.18 2.08
N ASN A 156 12.69 -17.72 1.22
CA ASN A 156 12.55 -17.60 -0.23
C ASN A 156 11.30 -18.30 -0.78
N ASP A 157 10.87 -19.40 -0.14
CA ASP A 157 9.70 -20.17 -0.54
C ASP A 157 8.38 -19.58 -0.03
N LYS A 158 8.43 -18.59 0.87
CA LYS A 158 7.24 -17.86 1.30
C LYS A 158 6.75 -17.06 0.10
N VAL A 159 5.46 -17.01 -0.17
CA VAL A 159 4.94 -16.19 -1.27
C VAL A 159 3.67 -15.51 -0.81
N PHE A 160 3.31 -14.42 -1.48
CA PHE A 160 1.96 -13.91 -1.35
C PHE A 160 1.02 -14.91 -2.04
N TYR A 161 0.15 -15.54 -1.25
CA TYR A 161 -0.93 -16.37 -1.74
C TYR A 161 -2.24 -15.87 -1.15
N ILE A 162 -3.27 -15.87 -2.00
CA ILE A 162 -4.62 -15.49 -1.64
C ILE A 162 -5.38 -16.78 -1.35
N ASP A 163 -5.51 -17.15 -0.08
CA ASP A 163 -6.47 -18.18 0.32
C ASP A 163 -7.88 -17.62 0.18
N TRP A 164 -8.70 -18.29 -0.63
CA TRP A 164 -10.10 -17.91 -0.81
C TRP A 164 -10.84 -18.06 0.52
N VAL A 165 -11.38 -16.96 1.05
CA VAL A 165 -12.13 -16.97 2.32
C VAL A 165 -13.54 -17.48 2.00
N PRO A 166 -14.00 -18.62 2.56
CA PRO A 166 -15.22 -19.31 2.14
C PRO A 166 -16.52 -18.48 2.16
N ASP A 167 -16.55 -17.44 2.99
CA ASP A 167 -17.70 -16.54 3.15
C ASP A 167 -17.57 -15.24 2.33
N TYR A 168 -16.64 -15.19 1.37
CA TYR A 168 -16.30 -13.98 0.63
C TYR A 168 -16.52 -14.19 -0.87
N SER A 169 -17.62 -13.66 -1.41
CA SER A 169 -17.87 -13.72 -2.85
C SER A 169 -17.05 -12.67 -3.61
N GLU A 170 -16.70 -12.93 -4.88
CA GLU A 170 -16.07 -11.91 -5.75
C GLU A 170 -16.90 -10.63 -5.85
N GLU A 171 -18.22 -10.74 -5.67
CA GLU A 171 -19.19 -9.64 -5.68
C GLU A 171 -19.09 -8.75 -4.44
N GLU A 172 -18.60 -9.28 -3.31
CA GLU A 172 -18.27 -8.49 -2.11
C GLU A 172 -16.90 -7.83 -2.20
N ARG A 173 -15.96 -8.41 -2.95
CA ARG A 173 -14.66 -7.78 -3.26
C ARG A 173 -14.82 -6.59 -4.21
N PHE A 174 -15.76 -6.70 -5.15
CA PHE A 174 -16.09 -5.68 -6.14
C PHE A 174 -17.61 -5.38 -6.08
N PRO A 175 -18.08 -4.60 -5.09
CA PRO A 175 -19.49 -4.27 -5.00
C PRO A 175 -19.91 -3.52 -6.26
N LYS A 176 -20.70 -4.18 -7.12
CA LYS A 176 -21.34 -3.53 -8.26
C LYS A 176 -22.15 -2.37 -7.71
N LYS A 177 -21.91 -1.15 -8.19
CA LYS A 177 -22.76 0.00 -7.87
C LYS A 177 -24.21 -0.43 -8.13
N ALA A 178 -25.05 -0.38 -7.10
CA ALA A 178 -26.49 -0.48 -7.32
C ALA A 178 -26.82 0.54 -8.42
N GLU A 179 -27.46 0.10 -9.50
CA GLU A 179 -27.98 1.04 -10.49
C GLU A 179 -28.86 2.03 -9.74
N GLU A 180 -28.35 3.25 -9.51
CA GLU A 180 -29.21 4.37 -9.24
C GLU A 180 -30.09 4.44 -10.48
N LYS A 181 -31.32 3.94 -10.34
CA LYS A 181 -32.41 4.23 -11.25
C LYS A 181 -32.56 5.73 -11.22
N LYS A 182 -31.75 6.44 -12.02
CA LYS A 182 -32.04 7.79 -12.47
C LYS A 182 -33.36 7.65 -13.18
N GLN A 183 -34.42 7.91 -12.43
CA GLN A 183 -35.73 8.23 -12.96
C GLN A 183 -35.46 9.40 -13.89
N ARG A 184 -35.28 9.11 -15.18
CA ARG A 184 -35.11 10.12 -16.22
C ARG A 184 -36.36 10.98 -16.14
N SER A 185 -36.29 12.12 -15.48
CA SER A 185 -37.29 13.16 -15.66
C SER A 185 -37.10 13.61 -17.10
N SER A 186 -37.99 13.13 -17.96
CA SER A 186 -38.02 13.45 -19.38
C SER A 186 -38.07 14.97 -19.52
N ILE A 187 -36.98 15.56 -20.03
CA ILE A 187 -36.89 16.98 -20.40
C ILE A 187 -37.96 17.35 -21.46
N PHE A 188 -38.59 16.36 -22.10
CA PHE A 188 -39.65 16.56 -23.10
C PHE A 188 -41.04 16.88 -22.55
N SER A 189 -41.31 16.76 -21.24
CA SER A 189 -42.63 17.14 -20.69
C SER A 189 -42.82 18.66 -20.48
N ARG A 190 -41.78 19.49 -20.68
CA ARG A 190 -41.88 20.96 -20.57
C ARG A 190 -42.14 21.70 -21.89
N PHE A 191 -42.13 21.02 -23.05
CA PHE A 191 -42.22 21.71 -24.35
C PHE A 191 -43.55 21.56 -25.11
N PHE A 192 -44.49 20.72 -24.66
CA PHE A 192 -45.83 20.60 -25.27
C PHE A 192 -46.94 20.80 -24.24
N GLY A 193 -47.05 22.03 -23.74
CA GLY A 193 -48.18 22.52 -22.95
C GLY A 193 -48.67 23.87 -23.47
N GLY A 194 -48.65 24.06 -24.80
CA GLY A 194 -49.08 25.27 -25.47
C GLY A 194 -50.47 25.13 -26.08
N LYS A 195 -51.47 25.67 -25.37
CA LYS A 195 -52.73 26.29 -25.84
C LYS A 195 -53.48 25.67 -27.05
N SER A 196 -54.74 25.31 -26.82
CA SER A 196 -55.81 25.75 -27.72
C SER A 196 -57.00 26.24 -26.91
N SER A 197 -57.37 27.49 -27.16
CA SER A 197 -58.63 28.10 -26.75
C SER A 197 -59.58 27.96 -27.93
N THR A 198 -60.76 27.40 -27.71
CA THR A 198 -62.03 27.91 -28.26
C THR A 198 -63.15 27.44 -27.34
#